data_AF-A0A0T5ZKB0-F1
#
_entry.id   AF-A0A0T5ZKB0-F1
#
_cell.length_a   1.000
_cell.length_b   1.000
_cell.length_c   1.000
_cell.angle_alpha   90.00
_cell.angle_beta   90.00
_cell.angle_gamma   90.00
#
_symmetry.space_group_name_H-M   'P 1'
#
loop_
_entity.id
_entity.type
_entity.pdbx_description
1 polymer ?
#
loop_
_entity_poly.entity_id
_entity_poly.type
_entity_poly.pdbx_seq_one_letter_code
_entity_poly.pdbx_strand_id
1 'polypeptide(L)' 'MDPRHREAYEAILENVAKIEAYVAKAGPDWPEDDMAVDAIAKRLEDTGERAKQIPAEILETMPAVDWKGDSTHRAR' A
#
# COMPACT_ATOMS: atom_id res chain seq x y z
N MET A 1 9.59 -15.82 -11.49
CA MET A 1 8.54 -14.90 -11.00
C MET A 1 7.47 -14.84 -12.08
N ASP A 2 6.23 -15.19 -11.74
CA ASP A 2 5.08 -15.03 -12.63
C ASP A 2 4.95 -13.55 -13.06
N PRO A 3 4.72 -13.24 -14.34
CA PRO A 3 4.46 -11.87 -14.81
C PRO A 3 3.44 -11.10 -13.96
N ARG A 4 2.39 -11.76 -13.46
CA ARG A 4 1.37 -11.16 -12.60
C ARG A 4 1.92 -10.64 -11.28
N HIS A 5 2.91 -11.32 -10.70
CA HIS A 5 3.53 -10.88 -9.45
C HIS A 5 4.37 -9.62 -9.67
N ARG A 6 5.05 -9.55 -10.82
CA ARG A 6 5.80 -8.35 -11.22
C ARG A 6 4.85 -7.17 -11.40
N GLU A 7 3.75 -7.35 -12.13
CA GLU A 7 2.73 -6.30 -12.31
C GLU A 7 2.15 -5.83 -10.97
N ALA A 8 1.92 -6.75 -10.02
CA ALA A 8 1.46 -6.38 -8.68
C ALA A 8 2.49 -5.51 -7.94
N TYR A 9 3.78 -5.84 -8.02
CA TYR A 9 4.84 -5.03 -7.43
C TYR A 9 4.95 -3.65 -8.08
N GLU A 10 4.94 -3.59 -9.41
CA GLU A 10 4.98 -2.32 -10.15
C GLU A 10 3.81 -1.42 -9.78
N ALA A 11 2.60 -1.98 -9.67
CA ALA A 11 1.42 -1.24 -9.22
C ALA A 11 1.53 -0.73 -7.78
N ILE A 12 2.10 -1.51 -6.87
CA ILE A 12 2.36 -1.07 -5.49
C ILE A 12 3.33 0.11 -5.47
N LEU A 13 4.44 0.01 -6.20
CA LEU A 13 5.43 1.08 -6.28
C LEU A 13 4.84 2.35 -6.88
N GLU A 14 4.00 2.22 -7.92
CA GLU A 14 3.29 3.33 -8.52
C GLU A 14 2.32 4.00 -7.53
N ASN A 15 1.59 3.22 -6.74
CA ASN A 15 0.69 3.76 -5.71
C ASN A 15 1.45 4.50 -4.61
N VAL A 16 2.59 3.96 -4.15
CA VAL A 16 3.45 4.62 -3.15
C VAL A 16 3.96 5.95 -3.69
N ALA A 17 4.48 5.98 -4.92
CA ALA A 17 4.95 7.22 -5.55
C ALA A 17 3.82 8.27 -5.67
N LYS A 18 2.58 7.85 -5.97
CA LYS A 18 1.41 8.75 -5.99
C LYS A 18 1.09 9.30 -4.60
N ILE A 19 1.15 8.47 -3.56
CA ILE A 19 0.95 8.91 -2.17
C ILE A 19 1.98 9.99 -1.81
N GLU A 20 3.26 9.74 -2.08
CA GLU A 20 4.33 10.72 -1.83
C GLU A 20 4.09 12.03 -2.57
N ALA A 21 3.65 11.96 -3.83
CA ALA A 21 3.30 13.14 -4.61
C ALA A 21 2.10 13.91 -4.05
N TYR A 22 1.07 13.22 -3.53
CA TYR A 22 -0.08 13.86 -2.88
C TYR A 22 0.33 14.56 -1.60
N VAL A 23 1.09 13.88 -0.74
CA VAL A 23 1.63 14.46 0.51
C VAL A 23 2.50 15.67 0.21
N ALA A 24 3.41 15.58 -0.77
CA ALA A 24 4.29 16.68 -1.15
C ALA A 24 3.52 17.88 -1.72
N LYS A 25 2.45 17.62 -2.49
CA LYS A 25 1.62 18.67 -3.10
C LYS A 25 0.74 19.38 -2.07
N ALA A 26 0.13 18.63 -1.14
CA ALA A 26 -0.75 19.17 -0.11
C ALA A 26 0.03 19.83 1.04
N GLY A 27 1.28 19.41 1.27
CA GLY A 27 2.15 19.98 2.31
C GLY A 27 1.98 19.30 3.66
N PRO A 28 2.60 19.82 4.74
CA PRO A 28 2.59 19.18 6.05
C PRO A 28 1.20 19.08 6.68
N ASP A 29 0.29 19.99 6.34
CA ASP A 29 -1.09 20.03 6.83
C ASP A 29 -2.06 19.22 5.94
N TRP A 30 -1.54 18.36 5.05
CA TRP A 30 -2.35 17.48 4.22
C TRP A 30 -3.42 16.66 4.97
N PRO A 31 -3.27 16.27 6.26
CA PRO A 31 -4.35 15.57 6.96
C PRO A 31 -5.63 16.38 7.11
N GLU A 32 -5.58 17.71 6.91
CA GLU A 32 -6.73 18.62 6.92
C GLU A 32 -7.33 18.85 5.52
N ASP A 33 -6.66 18.36 4.46
CA ASP A 33 -7.14 18.42 3.08
C ASP A 33 -7.91 17.12 2.75
N ASP A 34 -9.24 17.17 2.85
CA ASP A 34 -10.13 16.03 2.58
C ASP A 34 -9.85 15.37 1.22
N MET A 35 -9.52 16.15 0.19
CA MET A 35 -9.21 15.59 -1.13
C MET A 35 -7.88 14.85 -1.15
N ALA A 36 -6.87 15.37 -0.46
CA ALA A 36 -5.58 14.70 -0.32
C ALA A 36 -5.73 13.41 0.50
N VAL A 37 -6.47 13.46 1.60
CA VAL A 37 -6.77 12.30 2.45
C VAL A 37 -7.47 11.20 1.65
N ASP A 38 -8.53 11.53 0.90
CA ASP A 38 -9.26 10.57 0.08
C ASP A 38 -8.36 9.95 -1.00
N ALA A 39 -7.56 10.77 -1.68
CA ALA A 39 -6.65 10.29 -2.71
C ALA A 39 -5.58 9.34 -2.14
N ILE A 40 -5.01 9.68 -0.97
CA ILE A 40 -4.03 8.85 -0.27
C ILE A 40 -4.67 7.55 0.22
N ALA A 41 -5.83 7.62 0.87
CA ALA A 41 -6.57 6.46 1.36
C ALA A 41 -6.89 5.48 0.23
N LYS A 42 -7.32 6.00 -0.94
CA LYS A 42 -7.59 5.15 -2.10
C LYS A 42 -6.34 4.42 -2.60
N ARG A 43 -5.20 5.09 -2.63
CA ARG A 43 -3.92 4.46 -3.04
C ARG A 43 -3.44 3.43 -2.02
N LEU A 44 -3.64 3.67 -0.73
CA LEU A 44 -3.35 2.69 0.33
C LEU A 44 -4.23 1.44 0.18
N GLU A 45 -5.53 1.61 -0.06
CA GLU A 45 -6.46 0.51 -0.34
C GLU A 45 -6.01 -0.32 -1.55
N ASP A 46 -5.73 0.35 -2.68
CA ASP A 46 -5.29 -0.30 -3.91
C ASP A 46 -3.97 -1.05 -3.71
N THR A 47 -3.02 -0.51 -2.93
CA THR A 47 -1.78 -1.19 -2.54
C THR A 47 -2.06 -2.47 -1.76
N GLY A 48 -2.94 -2.43 -0.76
CA GLY A 48 -3.35 -3.60 0.00
C GLY A 48 -3.99 -4.68 -0.87
N GLU A 49 -4.78 -4.30 -1.88
CA GLU A 49 -5.38 -5.23 -2.82
C GLU A 49 -4.33 -5.90 -3.73
N ARG A 50 -3.33 -5.15 -4.20
CA ARG A 50 -2.23 -5.71 -5.00
C ARG A 50 -1.33 -6.63 -4.17
N ALA A 51 -1.11 -6.31 -2.89
CA ALA A 51 -0.29 -7.14 -2.00
C ALA A 51 -0.85 -8.57 -1.83
N LYS A 52 -2.17 -8.75 -1.90
CA LYS A 52 -2.82 -10.09 -1.85
C LYS A 52 -2.46 -11.00 -3.03
N GLN A 53 -1.96 -10.43 -4.13
CA GLN A 53 -1.53 -11.18 -5.31
C GLN A 53 -0.07 -11.65 -5.20
N ILE A 54 0.66 -11.24 -4.16
CA ILE A 54 2.03 -11.68 -3.93
C ILE A 54 2.01 -13.06 -3.25
N PRO A 55 2.70 -14.07 -3.80
CA PRO A 55 2.74 -15.39 -3.19
C PRO A 55 3.38 -15.39 -1.80
N ALA A 56 2.87 -16.24 -0.92
CA ALA A 56 3.42 -16.44 0.42
C ALA A 56 4.92 -16.77 0.40
N GLU A 57 5.37 -17.59 -0.54
CA GLU A 57 6.79 -17.92 -0.74
C GLU A 57 7.70 -16.70 -0.94
N ILE A 58 7.19 -15.62 -1.54
CA ILE A 58 7.95 -14.36 -1.70
C ILE A 58 7.87 -13.54 -0.41
N LEU A 59 6.70 -13.44 0.21
CA LEU A 59 6.52 -12.71 1.48
C LEU A 59 7.40 -13.30 2.60
N GLU A 60 7.54 -14.62 2.63
CA GLU A 60 8.40 -15.35 3.58
C GLU A 60 9.89 -15.03 3.41
N THR A 61 10.31 -14.52 2.24
CA THR A 61 11.69 -14.00 2.06
C THR A 61 11.93 -12.66 2.75
N MET A 62 10.87 -12.00 3.24
CA MET A 62 10.91 -10.71 3.92
C MET A 62 10.33 -10.82 5.34
N PRO A 63 10.96 -11.61 6.24
CA PRO A 63 10.41 -11.93 7.56
C PRO A 63 10.37 -10.74 8.52
N ALA A 64 11.05 -9.64 8.21
CA ALA A 64 11.02 -8.41 9.01
C ALA A 64 9.74 -7.59 8.80
N VAL A 65 8.95 -7.90 7.76
CA VAL A 65 7.70 -7.21 7.44
C VAL A 65 6.53 -8.06 7.91
N ASP A 66 5.65 -7.49 8.73
CA ASP A 66 4.41 -8.15 9.12
C ASP A 66 3.37 -8.07 8.00
N TRP A 67 3.47 -9.00 7.06
CA TRP A 67 2.57 -9.08 5.90
C TRP A 67 1.13 -9.47 6.23
N LYS A 68 0.91 -10.13 7.37
CA LYS A 68 -0.44 -10.53 7.80
C LYS A 68 -1.17 -9.36 8.47
N GLY A 69 -0.42 -8.33 8.86
CA GLY A 69 -0.87 -7.26 9.72
C GLY A 69 -1.19 -7.79 11.11
N ASP A 70 -1.22 -6.88 12.08
CA ASP A 70 -1.60 -7.20 13.45
C ASP A 70 -3.06 -7.70 13.47
N SER A 71 -3.23 -9.02 13.36
CA SER A 71 -4.52 -9.72 13.35
C SER A 71 -5.35 -9.52 14.64
N THR A 72 -4.79 -8.80 15.61
CA THR A 72 -5.35 -8.42 16.91
C THR A 72 -6.43 -7.33 16.84
N HIS A 73 -6.58 -6.57 15.75
CA HIS A 73 -7.62 -5.53 15.61
C HIS A 73 -8.80 -5.87 14.68
N ARG A 74 -9.07 -7.16 14.43
CA ARG A 74 -10.31 -7.63 13.77
C ARG A 74 -11.45 -7.98 14.74
N ALA A 75 -11.46 -7.39 15.93
CA ALA A 75 -12.54 -7.55 16.89
C ALA A 75 -13.00 -6.19 17.42
N ARG A 76 -13.98 -5.58 16.75
CA ARG A 76 -15.25 -5.06 17.30
C ARG A 76 -16.05 -4.32 16.24
#